data_AF-A0A7V5EQV4-F1
#
_entry.id   AF-A0A7V5EQV4-F1
#
_cell.length_a   1.000
_cell.length_b   1.000
_cell.length_c   1.000
_cell.angle_alpha   90.00
_cell.angle_beta   90.00
_cell.angle_gamma   90.00
#
_symmetry.space_group_name_H-M   'P 1'
#
loop_
_entity.id
_entity.type
_entity.pdbx_description
1 polymer ?
#
loop_
_entity_poly.entity_id
_entity_poly.type
_entity_poly.pdbx_seq_one_letter_code
_entity_poly.pdbx_strand_id
1 'polypeptide(L)'
;MPTYLTVTDIEELARRGKRSLALRLDQRLTPLARERARELGMELRQLPTGPDVPPGYTWPPASEAHAAFLQALRDYRDALAPAPVLASLVEQIIQAAEGGPAVALPRRVSLAAHGFSWSKRRTLLDPLRILLIWAHRLFGPQSSQRRYDILWALAEIQQCLSNPS
;
A
#
# COMPACT_ATOMS: atom_id res chain seq x y z
N MET A 1 -16.86 -11.50 10.99
CA MET A 1 -16.74 -11.05 12.40
C MET A 1 -15.47 -10.22 12.54
N PRO A 2 -15.46 -9.12 13.31
CA PRO A 2 -14.25 -8.36 13.55
C PRO A 2 -13.28 -9.12 14.48
N THR A 3 -11.99 -9.10 14.15
CA THR A 3 -10.89 -9.63 14.95
C THR A 3 -10.36 -8.51 15.87
N TYR A 4 -10.30 -8.74 17.18
CA TYR A 4 -9.78 -7.74 18.11
C TYR A 4 -8.33 -8.03 18.47
N LEU A 5 -7.46 -7.05 18.24
CA LEU A 5 -6.08 -7.06 18.72
C LEU A 5 -6.03 -6.53 20.15
N THR A 6 -5.36 -7.29 21.00
CA THR A 6 -5.21 -7.08 22.45
C THR A 6 -3.89 -6.39 22.77
N VAL A 7 -3.73 -6.00 24.05
CA VAL A 7 -2.47 -5.45 24.57
C VAL A 7 -1.31 -6.43 24.32
N THR A 8 -1.54 -7.72 24.55
CA THR A 8 -0.54 -8.77 24.36
C THR A 8 -0.06 -8.84 22.90
N ASP A 9 -0.97 -8.72 21.93
CA ASP A 9 -0.61 -8.69 20.51
C ASP A 9 0.30 -7.50 20.17
N ILE A 10 0.03 -6.33 20.74
CA ILE A 10 0.83 -5.12 20.55
C ILE A 10 2.22 -5.27 21.16
N GLU A 11 2.32 -5.80 22.39
CA GLU A 11 3.61 -6.00 23.05
C GLU A 11 4.46 -7.06 22.35
N GLU A 12 3.83 -8.12 21.85
CA GLU A 12 4.47 -9.14 21.02
C GLU A 12 5.05 -8.52 19.74
N LEU A 13 4.29 -7.66 19.05
CA LEU A 13 4.74 -6.95 17.85
C LEU A 13 5.92 -6.01 18.16
N ALA A 14 5.84 -5.26 19.25
CA ALA A 14 6.92 -4.38 19.68
C ALA A 14 8.19 -5.14 20.07
N ARG A 15 8.06 -6.28 20.76
CA ARG A 15 9.18 -7.18 21.11
C ARG A 15 9.89 -7.72 19.87
N ARG A 16 9.15 -7.93 18.77
CA ARG A 16 9.68 -8.29 17.44
C ARG A 16 10.27 -7.10 16.67
N GLY A 17 10.38 -5.93 17.30
CA GLY A 17 10.95 -4.71 16.72
C GLY A 17 10.02 -3.97 15.75
N LYS A 18 8.73 -4.33 15.67
CA LYS A 18 7.79 -3.65 14.77
C LYS A 18 7.41 -2.29 15.39
N ARG A 19 7.62 -1.22 14.62
CA ARG A 19 7.27 0.16 14.99
C ARG A 19 6.02 0.69 14.30
N SER A 20 5.41 -0.10 13.42
CA SER A 20 4.17 0.24 12.74
C SER A 20 3.22 -0.96 12.74
N LEU A 21 1.93 -0.67 12.88
CA LEU A 21 0.85 -1.66 12.77
C LEU A 21 -0.17 -1.18 11.76
N ALA A 22 -0.30 -1.94 10.67
CA ALA A 22 -1.29 -1.76 9.62
C ALA A 22 -2.52 -2.61 9.93
N LEU A 23 -3.61 -1.99 10.40
CA LEU A 23 -4.85 -2.69 10.74
C LEU A 23 -5.64 -3.02 9.47
N ARG A 24 -6.03 -4.30 9.34
CA ARG A 24 -7.04 -4.72 8.35
C ARG A 24 -8.43 -4.19 8.73
N LEU A 25 -9.38 -4.16 7.79
CA LEU A 25 -10.74 -3.67 8.04
C LEU A 25 -11.52 -4.44 9.08
N ASP A 26 -11.30 -5.74 9.11
CA ASP A 26 -11.87 -6.63 10.10
C ASP A 26 -11.13 -6.55 11.44
N GLN A 27 -9.94 -5.94 11.48
CA GLN A 27 -9.15 -5.81 12.69
C GLN A 27 -9.48 -4.52 13.45
N ARG A 28 -9.72 -4.67 14.75
CA ARG A 28 -9.99 -3.57 15.68
C ARG A 28 -9.00 -3.66 16.82
N LEU A 29 -8.49 -2.53 17.29
CA LEU A 29 -7.78 -2.46 18.57
C LEU A 29 -8.78 -2.24 19.69
N THR A 30 -8.62 -2.94 20.80
CA THR A 30 -9.27 -2.54 22.05
C THR A 30 -8.73 -1.16 22.50
N PRO A 31 -9.47 -0.41 23.34
CA PRO A 31 -8.99 0.87 23.88
C PRO A 31 -7.61 0.74 24.55
N LEU A 32 -7.43 -0.29 25.39
CA LEU A 32 -6.17 -0.59 26.07
C LEU A 32 -5.03 -0.90 25.09
N ALA A 33 -5.30 -1.68 24.02
CA ALA A 33 -4.28 -1.99 23.02
C ALA A 33 -3.85 -0.73 22.24
N ARG A 34 -4.77 0.22 22.03
CA ARG A 34 -4.47 1.49 21.36
C ARG A 34 -3.60 2.39 22.23
N GLU A 35 -3.88 2.47 23.53
CA GLU A 35 -3.05 3.20 24.48
C GLU A 35 -1.64 2.59 24.54
N ARG A 36 -1.55 1.26 24.68
CA ARG A 36 -0.26 0.58 24.73
C ARG A 36 0.57 0.77 23.45
N ALA A 37 -0.07 0.73 22.28
CA ALA A 37 0.61 1.00 21.02
C ALA A 37 1.19 2.42 20.97
N ARG A 38 0.48 3.43 21.52
CA ARG A 38 1.00 4.80 21.62
C ARG A 38 2.20 4.90 22.57
N GLU A 39 2.14 4.26 23.73
CA GLU A 39 3.25 4.24 24.70
C GLU A 39 4.52 3.62 24.12
N LEU A 40 4.36 2.57 23.32
CA LEU A 40 5.47 1.88 22.64
C LEU A 40 5.95 2.62 21.38
N GLY A 41 5.39 3.80 21.09
CA GLY A 41 5.73 4.58 19.90
C GLY A 41 5.36 3.87 18.59
N MET A 42 4.40 2.94 18.62
CA MET A 42 3.92 2.27 17.41
C MET A 42 3.01 3.19 16.61
N GLU A 43 3.33 3.33 15.33
CA GLU A 43 2.50 4.04 14.38
C GLU A 43 1.31 3.17 13.96
N LEU A 44 0.11 3.55 14.40
CA LEU A 44 -1.13 2.88 14.04
C LEU A 44 -1.68 3.48 12.75
N ARG A 45 -1.78 2.67 11.70
CA ARG A 45 -2.45 3.07 10.46
C ARG A 45 -3.48 2.04 10.06
N GLN A 46 -4.62 2.53 9.59
CA GLN A 46 -5.65 1.67 9.02
C GLN A 46 -5.31 1.45 7.55
N LEU A 47 -5.26 0.20 7.10
CA LEU A 47 -5.13 -0.07 5.67
C LEU A 47 -6.36 0.49 4.96
N PRO A 48 -6.19 1.17 3.81
CA PRO A 48 -7.32 1.60 3.02
C PRO A 48 -8.22 0.40 2.71
N THR A 49 -9.54 0.59 2.80
CA THR A 49 -10.50 -0.33 2.20
C THR A 49 -10.05 -0.58 0.76
N GLY A 50 -9.90 -1.85 0.37
CA GLY A 50 -9.65 -2.20 -1.03
C GLY A 50 -10.63 -1.41 -1.90
N PRO A 51 -10.16 -0.69 -2.94
CA PRO A 51 -11.04 0.18 -3.72
C PRO A 51 -12.21 -0.61 -4.33
N ASP A 52 -13.35 0.04 -4.51
CA ASP A 52 -14.42 -0.52 -5.34
C ASP A 52 -13.90 -0.73 -6.76
N VAL A 53 -14.17 -1.90 -7.33
CA VAL A 53 -13.78 -2.23 -8.71
C VAL A 53 -14.59 -1.33 -9.66
N PRO A 54 -13.95 -0.59 -10.59
CA PRO A 54 -14.69 0.19 -11.58
C PRO A 54 -15.66 -0.68 -12.39
N PRO A 55 -16.88 -0.21 -12.67
CA PRO A 55 -17.83 -0.96 -13.49
C PRO A 55 -17.26 -1.22 -14.89
N GLY A 56 -17.42 -2.45 -15.40
CA GLY A 56 -16.88 -2.89 -16.70
C GLY A 56 -15.43 -3.42 -16.64
N TYR A 57 -14.79 -3.40 -15.48
CA TYR A 57 -13.46 -3.99 -15.33
C TYR A 57 -13.51 -5.51 -15.32
N THR A 58 -12.80 -6.14 -16.26
CA THR A 58 -12.71 -7.60 -16.35
C THR A 58 -11.39 -8.07 -15.75
N TRP A 59 -11.46 -9.08 -14.89
CA TRP A 59 -10.27 -9.64 -14.28
C TRP A 59 -9.53 -10.56 -15.25
N PRO A 60 -8.19 -10.49 -15.34
CA PRO A 60 -7.42 -11.48 -16.05
C PRO A 60 -7.59 -12.86 -15.39
N PRO A 61 -7.40 -13.95 -16.15
CA PRO A 61 -7.35 -15.29 -15.60
C PRO A 61 -6.34 -15.40 -14.45
N ALA A 62 -6.61 -16.26 -13.46
CA ALA A 62 -5.73 -16.41 -12.29
C ALA A 62 -4.28 -16.77 -12.66
N SER A 63 -4.10 -17.56 -13.71
CA SER A 63 -2.79 -17.93 -14.28
C SER A 63 -2.00 -16.75 -14.84
N GLU A 64 -2.67 -15.68 -15.25
CA GLU A 64 -2.08 -14.50 -15.89
C GLU A 64 -2.09 -13.27 -14.97
N ALA A 65 -2.87 -13.31 -13.88
CA ALA A 65 -3.13 -12.15 -13.04
C ALA A 65 -1.84 -11.54 -12.46
N HIS A 66 -0.83 -12.35 -12.13
CA HIS A 66 0.46 -11.85 -11.68
C HIS A 66 1.26 -11.15 -12.78
N ALA A 67 1.34 -11.75 -13.97
CA ALA A 67 2.05 -11.15 -15.12
C ALA A 67 1.36 -9.86 -15.58
N ALA A 68 0.03 -9.86 -15.64
CA ALA A 68 -0.75 -8.67 -15.93
C ALA A 68 -0.50 -7.58 -14.87
N PHE A 69 -0.35 -7.94 -13.59
CA PHE A 69 -0.12 -6.97 -12.52
C PHE A 69 1.23 -6.27 -12.68
N LEU A 70 2.26 -7.04 -12.99
CA LEU A 70 3.58 -6.50 -13.30
C LEU A 70 3.51 -5.57 -14.53
N GLN A 71 2.76 -5.95 -15.56
CA GLN A 71 2.59 -5.09 -16.73
C GLN A 71 1.87 -3.78 -16.37
N ALA A 72 0.78 -3.84 -15.61
CA ALA A 72 0.06 -2.65 -15.16
C ALA A 72 0.94 -1.73 -14.28
N LEU A 73 1.83 -2.29 -13.45
CA LEU A 73 2.81 -1.51 -12.70
C LEU A 73 3.81 -0.81 -13.62
N ARG A 74 4.30 -1.47 -14.68
CA ARG A 74 5.22 -0.86 -15.66
C ARG A 74 4.55 0.26 -16.43
N ASP A 75 3.32 0.05 -16.91
CA ASP A 75 2.53 1.09 -17.58
C ASP A 75 2.29 2.29 -16.65
N TYR A 76 2.00 2.03 -15.38
CA TYR A 76 1.79 3.08 -14.37
C TYR A 76 3.08 3.84 -14.03
N ARG A 77 4.22 3.15 -13.93
CA ARG A 77 5.54 3.78 -13.78
C ARG A 77 5.84 4.74 -14.93
N ASP A 78 5.55 4.32 -16.17
CA ASP A 78 5.80 5.13 -17.35
C ASP A 78 4.87 6.36 -17.39
N ALA A 79 3.61 6.21 -16.96
CA ALA A 79 2.68 7.33 -16.77
C ALA A 79 3.15 8.31 -15.68
N LEU A 80 3.93 7.85 -14.71
CA LEU A 80 4.57 8.64 -13.65
C LEU A 80 5.92 9.24 -14.06
N ALA A 81 6.34 9.18 -15.34
CA ALA A 81 7.59 9.81 -15.80
C ALA A 81 7.78 11.28 -15.34
N PRO A 82 6.74 12.13 -15.24
CA PRO A 82 6.88 13.49 -14.70
C PRO A 82 7.14 13.57 -13.19
N ALA A 83 6.98 12.47 -12.45
CA ALA A 83 7.20 12.33 -11.01
C ALA A 83 8.23 11.23 -10.74
N PRO A 84 9.53 11.47 -10.99
CA PRO A 84 10.57 10.42 -10.96
C PRO A 84 10.69 9.71 -9.61
N VAL A 85 10.39 10.40 -8.51
CA VAL A 85 10.35 9.80 -7.16
C VAL A 85 9.23 8.75 -7.04
N LEU A 86 8.04 9.03 -7.60
CA LEU A 86 6.94 8.07 -7.62
C LEU A 86 7.21 6.92 -8.59
N ALA A 87 7.77 7.21 -9.77
CA ALA A 87 8.18 6.19 -10.73
C ALA A 87 9.23 5.23 -10.11
N SER A 88 10.21 5.75 -9.39
CA SER A 88 11.21 4.93 -8.68
C SER A 88 10.58 4.06 -7.58
N LEU A 89 9.57 4.56 -6.87
CA LEU A 89 8.84 3.76 -5.90
C LEU A 89 8.05 2.63 -6.58
N VAL A 90 7.42 2.88 -7.72
CA VAL A 90 6.75 1.84 -8.51
C VAL A 90 7.75 0.79 -9.03
N GLU A 91 8.96 1.19 -9.43
CA GLU A 91 10.02 0.26 -9.81
C GLU A 91 10.39 -0.70 -8.65
N GLN A 92 10.49 -0.18 -7.42
CA GLN A 92 10.74 -1.03 -6.25
C GLN A 92 9.56 -1.97 -5.96
N ILE A 93 8.33 -1.54 -6.21
CA ILE A 93 7.14 -2.40 -6.10
C ILE A 93 7.19 -3.54 -7.11
N ILE A 94 7.61 -3.26 -8.36
CA ILE A 94 7.82 -4.28 -9.40
C ILE A 94 8.85 -5.31 -8.92
N GLN A 95 10.01 -4.86 -8.45
CA GLN A 95 11.06 -5.75 -7.94
C GLN A 95 10.55 -6.61 -6.77
N ALA A 96 9.82 -6.03 -5.82
CA ALA A 96 9.24 -6.77 -4.70
C ALA A 96 8.18 -7.78 -5.15
N ALA A 97 7.36 -7.44 -6.15
CA ALA A 97 6.36 -8.33 -6.73
C ALA A 97 7.01 -9.52 -7.47
N GLU A 98 8.14 -9.30 -8.15
CA GLU A 98 8.95 -10.32 -8.83
C GLU A 98 9.75 -11.22 -7.85
N GLY A 99 9.68 -10.94 -6.54
CA GLY A 99 10.34 -11.73 -5.50
C GLY A 99 11.66 -11.16 -5.00
N GLY A 100 12.02 -9.95 -5.43
CA GLY A 100 13.14 -9.16 -4.96
C GLY A 100 13.01 -8.68 -3.50
N PRO A 101 13.92 -7.78 -3.07
CA PRO A 101 13.97 -7.29 -1.70
C PRO A 101 12.73 -6.48 -1.31
N ALA A 102 12.57 -6.25 -0.01
CA ALA A 102 11.48 -5.42 0.53
C ALA A 102 11.51 -4.00 -0.05
N VAL A 103 10.33 -3.41 -0.24
CA VAL A 103 10.18 -2.05 -0.78
C VAL A 103 10.70 -1.05 0.26
N ALA A 104 11.69 -0.25 -0.11
CA ALA A 104 12.16 0.83 0.74
C ALA A 104 11.22 2.03 0.59
N LEU A 105 10.39 2.26 1.60
CA LEU A 105 9.44 3.36 1.60
C LEU A 105 10.17 4.70 1.80
N PRO A 106 10.02 5.68 0.89
CA PRO A 106 10.55 7.01 1.12
C PRO A 106 9.83 7.67 2.30
N ARG A 107 10.57 8.32 3.19
CA ARG A 107 9.99 9.15 4.26
C ARG A 107 9.43 10.42 3.64
N ARG A 108 8.10 10.57 3.63
CA ARG A 108 7.32 11.74 3.16
C ARG A 108 7.75 12.27 1.78
N VAL A 109 7.03 11.87 0.72
CA VAL A 109 7.23 12.44 -0.62
C VAL A 109 6.37 13.70 -0.77
N SER A 110 7.01 14.85 -1.04
CA SER A 110 6.31 16.11 -1.35
C SER A 110 6.21 16.29 -2.87
N LEU A 111 4.99 16.25 -3.42
CA LEU A 111 4.78 16.41 -4.87
C LEU A 111 4.96 17.86 -5.36
N ALA A 112 4.74 18.85 -4.50
CA ALA A 112 4.92 20.26 -4.83
C ALA A 112 6.39 20.61 -5.15
N ALA A 113 7.34 19.92 -4.52
CA ALA A 113 8.77 20.09 -4.79
C ALA A 113 9.21 19.62 -6.20
N HIS A 114 8.34 18.90 -6.92
CA HIS A 114 8.68 18.25 -8.19
C HIS A 114 7.92 18.81 -9.41
N GLY A 115 7.28 19.97 -9.29
CA GLY A 115 6.63 20.64 -10.44
C GLY A 115 5.50 19.83 -11.09
N PHE A 116 4.89 18.91 -10.33
CA PHE A 116 3.89 17.99 -10.85
C PHE A 116 2.57 18.70 -11.20
N SER A 117 2.07 18.49 -12.42
CA SER A 117 0.83 19.14 -12.89
C SER A 117 -0.42 18.44 -12.37
N TRP A 118 -1.21 19.15 -11.56
CA TRP A 118 -2.40 18.65 -10.88
C TRP A 118 -3.56 18.25 -11.80
N SER A 119 -3.58 18.67 -13.06
CA SER A 119 -4.62 18.28 -14.04
C SER A 119 -4.55 16.81 -14.44
N LYS A 120 -3.38 16.16 -14.32
CA LYS A 120 -3.17 14.71 -14.59
C LYS A 120 -3.39 13.81 -13.36
N ARG A 121 -3.82 14.38 -12.24
CA ARG A 121 -4.02 13.66 -10.98
C ARG A 121 -5.09 12.56 -11.10
N ARG A 122 -6.24 12.90 -11.69
CA ARG A 122 -7.39 11.99 -11.80
C ARG A 122 -7.08 10.80 -12.71
N THR A 123 -6.32 11.05 -13.78
CA THR A 123 -5.86 10.01 -14.73
C THR A 123 -4.86 9.03 -14.12
N LEU A 124 -4.22 9.35 -12.98
CA LEU A 124 -3.31 8.45 -12.27
C LEU A 124 -3.96 7.74 -11.07
N LEU A 125 -4.98 8.35 -10.46
CA LEU A 125 -5.67 7.74 -9.32
C LEU A 125 -6.48 6.49 -9.70
N ASP A 126 -7.10 6.46 -10.88
CA ASP A 126 -7.92 5.31 -11.29
C ASP A 126 -7.07 4.05 -11.60
N PRO A 127 -5.96 4.12 -12.37
CA PRO A 127 -5.02 3.00 -12.49
C PRO A 127 -4.46 2.54 -11.15
N LEU A 128 -4.14 3.47 -10.24
CA LEU A 128 -3.62 3.13 -8.91
C LEU A 128 -4.64 2.38 -8.05
N ARG A 129 -5.92 2.74 -8.13
CA ARG A 129 -6.99 1.99 -7.46
C ARG A 129 -7.03 0.55 -7.98
N ILE A 130 -6.98 0.35 -9.29
CA ILE A 130 -6.95 -1.00 -9.88
C ILE A 130 -5.75 -1.79 -9.35
N LEU A 131 -4.56 -1.19 -9.31
CA LEU A 131 -3.34 -1.81 -8.78
C LEU A 131 -3.48 -2.21 -7.30
N LEU A 132 -4.12 -1.37 -6.47
CA LEU A 132 -4.39 -1.69 -5.06
C LEU A 132 -5.32 -2.90 -4.90
N ILE A 133 -6.38 -2.99 -5.71
CA ILE A 133 -7.30 -4.14 -5.67
C ILE A 133 -6.55 -5.40 -6.12
N TRP A 134 -5.74 -5.31 -7.18
CA TRP A 134 -4.96 -6.42 -7.71
C TRP A 134 -3.94 -6.93 -6.70
N ALA A 135 -3.18 -6.03 -6.08
CA ALA A 135 -2.25 -6.38 -5.01
C ALA A 135 -2.97 -7.06 -3.83
N HIS A 136 -4.17 -6.60 -3.47
CA HIS A 136 -4.93 -7.21 -2.39
C HIS A 136 -5.39 -8.65 -2.73
N ARG A 137 -5.68 -8.92 -4.01
CA ARG A 137 -6.14 -10.24 -4.47
C ARG A 137 -4.99 -11.22 -4.71
N LEU A 138 -3.92 -10.77 -5.36
CA LEU A 138 -2.78 -11.61 -5.75
C LEU A 138 -1.93 -12.09 -4.59
N PHE A 139 -1.70 -11.21 -3.60
CA PHE A 139 -0.80 -11.54 -2.51
C PHE A 139 -1.49 -12.23 -1.32
N GLY A 140 -2.80 -12.54 -1.42
CA GLY A 140 -3.56 -13.44 -0.54
C GLY A 140 -3.57 -13.09 0.96
N PRO A 141 -4.37 -13.78 1.80
CA PRO A 141 -4.45 -13.52 3.25
C PRO A 141 -3.21 -13.95 4.05
N GLN A 142 -2.25 -14.66 3.45
CA GLN A 142 -1.06 -15.14 4.16
C GLN A 142 -0.09 -13.98 4.43
N SER A 143 0.34 -13.91 5.69
CA SER A 143 1.10 -12.83 6.34
C SER A 143 2.54 -12.65 5.82
N SER A 144 2.75 -12.59 4.52
CA SER A 144 4.06 -12.24 3.99
C SER A 144 4.30 -10.74 4.19
N GLN A 145 5.40 -10.37 4.85
CA GLN A 145 5.86 -8.98 4.98
C GLN A 145 5.84 -8.27 3.61
N ARG A 146 6.18 -8.99 2.55
CA ARG A 146 6.12 -8.57 1.15
C ARG A 146 4.75 -8.03 0.72
N ARG A 147 3.65 -8.69 1.07
CA ARG A 147 2.29 -8.19 0.78
C ARG A 147 2.06 -6.83 1.45
N TYR A 148 2.46 -6.71 2.71
CA TYR A 148 2.30 -5.46 3.45
C TYR A 148 3.13 -4.35 2.83
N ASP A 149 4.38 -4.62 2.46
CA ASP A 149 5.27 -3.63 1.84
C ASP A 149 4.70 -3.12 0.50
N ILE A 150 4.18 -4.01 -0.35
CA ILE A 150 3.56 -3.64 -1.64
C ILE A 150 2.27 -2.84 -1.44
N LEU A 151 1.35 -3.32 -0.60
CA LEU A 151 0.08 -2.62 -0.33
C LEU A 151 0.32 -1.26 0.31
N TRP A 152 1.28 -1.18 1.22
CA TRP A 152 1.65 0.08 1.87
C TRP A 152 2.26 1.06 0.88
N ALA A 153 3.20 0.63 0.04
CA ALA A 153 3.83 1.48 -0.95
C ALA A 153 2.82 2.08 -1.94
N LEU A 154 1.86 1.27 -2.41
CA LEU A 154 0.78 1.75 -3.26
C LEU A 154 -0.14 2.75 -2.53
N ALA A 155 -0.44 2.51 -1.25
CA ALA A 155 -1.23 3.44 -0.44
C ALA A 155 -0.52 4.77 -0.19
N GLU A 156 0.80 4.77 0.00
CA GLU A 156 1.62 5.99 0.10
C GLU A 156 1.58 6.79 -1.20
N ILE A 157 1.69 6.14 -2.36
CA ILE A 157 1.52 6.81 -3.67
C ILE A 157 0.11 7.43 -3.74
N GLN A 158 -0.91 6.70 -3.31
CA GLN A 158 -2.29 7.21 -3.30
C GLN A 158 -2.42 8.43 -2.40
N GLN A 159 -1.83 8.41 -1.21
CA GLN A 159 -1.86 9.52 -0.27
C GLN A 159 -1.11 10.73 -0.79
N CYS A 160 0.07 10.54 -1.41
CA CYS A 160 0.82 11.60 -2.07
C CYS A 160 -0.02 12.24 -3.18
N LEU A 161 -0.62 11.42 -4.05
CA LEU A 161 -1.52 11.92 -5.08
C LEU A 161 -2.80 12.52 -4.51
N SER A 162 -3.23 12.17 -3.29
CA SER A 162 -4.50 12.64 -2.66
C SER A 162 -4.34 13.88 -1.77
N ASN A 163 -3.11 14.25 -1.38
CA ASN A 163 -2.86 15.43 -0.55
C ASN A 163 -1.99 16.46 -1.30
N PRO A 164 -2.56 17.62 -1.70
CA PRO A 164 -1.77 18.78 -2.11
C PRO A 164 -1.11 19.37 -0.86
N SER A 165 0.14 18.98 -0.61
CA SER A 165 1.04 19.72 0.28
C SER A 165 1.58 20.93 -0.45
#